data_AF-A0A8C6YBN9-F1
#
_entry.id   AF-A0A8C6YBN9-F1
#
_cell.length_a   1.000
_cell.length_b   1.000
_cell.length_c   1.000
_cell.angle_alpha   90.00
_cell.angle_beta   90.00
_cell.angle_gamma   90.00
#
_symmetry.space_group_name_H-M   'P 1'
#
loop_
_entity.id
_entity.type
_entity.pdbx_description
1 polymer ?
#
loop_
_entity_poly.entity_id
_entity_poly.type
_entity_poly.pdbx_seq_one_letter_code
_entity_poly.pdbx_strand_id
1 'polypeptide(L)' 'LSQIPLQNHQLIYIFPKSEHPPPITWGQVKATTYQAQQQLNQAFLPQTPENLVAAVFSIITANSVAILFVFSLS' A
#
# COMPACT_ATOMS: atom_id res chain seq x y z
N LEU A 1 14.94 -54.02 10.73
CA LEU A 1 13.63 -53.62 11.31
C LEU A 1 13.81 -52.26 11.96
N SER A 2 13.70 -51.21 11.15
CA SER A 2 13.75 -49.81 11.57
C SER A 2 12.38 -49.42 12.14
N GLN A 3 12.35 -49.06 13.42
CA GLN A 3 11.14 -48.60 14.12
C GLN A 3 10.83 -47.15 13.72
N ILE A 4 9.61 -46.94 13.23
CA ILE A 4 8.99 -45.62 13.06
C ILE A 4 8.37 -45.20 14.41
N PRO A 5 8.42 -43.92 14.78
CA PRO A 5 7.24 -43.31 15.40
C PRO A 5 6.86 -42.00 14.67
N LEU A 6 5.67 -41.96 14.07
CA LEU A 6 4.41 -41.45 14.63
C LEU A 6 4.31 -39.92 14.61
N GLN A 7 3.70 -39.46 13.51
CA GLN A 7 2.79 -38.32 13.35
C GLN A 7 2.87 -37.18 14.39
N ASN A 8 3.14 -35.96 13.91
CA ASN A 8 2.48 -34.79 14.47
C ASN A 8 2.00 -33.86 13.35
N HIS A 9 0.68 -33.76 13.25
CA HIS A 9 -0.05 -32.86 12.37
C HIS A 9 0.19 -31.42 12.80
N GLN A 10 1.27 -30.80 12.32
CA GLN A 10 1.39 -29.35 12.32
C GLN A 10 1.72 -28.92 10.90
N LEU A 11 0.68 -28.67 10.13
CA LEU A 11 0.76 -27.68 9.06
C LEU A 11 1.19 -26.39 9.75
N ILE A 12 2.49 -26.15 9.81
CA ILE A 12 3.03 -24.83 10.11
C ILE A 12 2.59 -24.00 8.93
N TYR A 13 1.39 -23.43 9.02
CA TYR A 13 1.01 -22.29 8.23
C TYR A 13 2.03 -21.22 8.65
N ILE A 14 3.08 -21.08 7.84
CA ILE A 14 4.00 -19.96 7.94
C ILE A 14 3.18 -18.76 7.47
N PHE A 15 2.35 -18.22 8.37
CA PHE A 15 1.82 -16.90 8.16
C PHE A 15 3.03 -15.98 8.12
N PRO A 16 3.26 -15.23 7.02
CA PRO A 16 4.28 -14.20 7.04
C PRO A 16 4.01 -13.36 8.27
N LYS A 17 5.06 -13.16 9.08
CA LYS A 17 4.99 -12.30 10.26
C LYS A 17 4.30 -11.00 9.82
N SER A 18 3.28 -10.58 10.55
CA SER A 18 2.62 -9.29 10.31
C SER A 18 3.65 -8.20 10.52
N GLU A 19 4.41 -7.89 9.47
CA GLU A 19 5.29 -6.75 9.42
C GLU A 19 4.38 -5.54 9.42
N HIS A 20 4.32 -4.85 10.56
CA HIS A 20 3.69 -3.55 10.58
C HIS A 20 4.36 -2.70 9.50
N PRO A 21 3.58 -2.02 8.64
CA PRO A 21 4.16 -1.13 7.67
C PRO A 21 5.04 -0.11 8.40
N PRO A 22 6.21 0.24 7.83
CA PRO A 22 7.06 1.25 8.43
C PRO A 22 6.27 2.54 8.62
N PRO A 23 6.55 3.31 9.68
CA PRO A 23 5.85 4.56 9.93
C PRO A 23 6.02 5.52 8.74
N ILE A 24 4.98 6.30 8.46
CA ILE A 24 5.04 7.31 7.41
C ILE A 24 6.11 8.34 7.76
N THR A 25 7.03 8.55 6.83
CA THR A 25 8.08 9.55 6.96
C THR A 25 7.62 10.90 6.45
N TRP A 26 8.20 11.98 6.99
CA TRP A 26 7.93 13.34 6.49
C TRP A 26 8.35 13.52 5.02
N GLY A 27 9.37 12.77 4.57
CA GLY A 27 9.76 12.73 3.16
C GLY A 27 8.65 12.23 2.26
N GLN A 28 7.97 11.15 2.66
CA GLN A 28 6.83 10.60 1.92
C GLN A 28 5.66 11.57 1.89
N VAL A 29 5.34 12.23 3.01
CA VAL A 29 4.29 13.26 3.05
C VAL A 29 4.57 14.37 2.03
N LYS A 30 5.79 14.93 2.05
CA LYS A 30 6.18 15.98 1.09
C LYS A 30 6.10 15.51 -0.36
N ALA A 31 6.53 14.27 -0.64
CA ALA A 31 6.49 13.70 -1.98
C ALA A 31 5.05 13.58 -2.49
N THR A 32 4.14 13.02 -1.68
CA THR A 32 2.72 12.91 -2.03
C THR A 32 2.07 14.27 -2.23
N THR A 33 2.36 15.25 -1.36
CA THR A 33 1.84 16.62 -1.50
C THR A 33 2.37 17.30 -2.77
N TYR A 34 3.63 17.07 -3.13
CA TYR A 34 4.19 17.58 -4.39
C TYR A 34 3.52 16.95 -5.61
N GLN A 35 3.33 15.63 -5.60
CA GLN A 35 2.62 14.93 -6.67
C GLN A 35 1.18 15.45 -6.83
N ALA A 36 0.48 15.71 -5.72
CA ALA A 36 -0.86 16.28 -5.74
C ALA A 36 -0.88 17.67 -6.40
N GLN A 37 0.08 18.54 -6.06
CA GLN A 37 0.24 19.84 -6.71
C GLN A 37 0.49 19.73 -8.22
N GLN A 38 1.33 18.77 -8.64
CA GLN A 38 1.57 18.51 -10.07
C GLN A 38 0.30 18.05 -10.79
N GLN A 39 -0.49 17.16 -10.18
CA GLN A 39 -1.77 16.73 -10.75
C GLN A 39 -2.75 17.89 -10.92
N LEU A 40 -2.86 18.78 -9.92
CA LEU A 40 -3.71 19.97 -10.02
C LEU A 40 -3.24 20.89 -11.15
N ASN A 41 -1.93 21.12 -11.27
CA ASN A 41 -1.37 21.93 -12.35
C ASN A 41 -1.67 21.33 -13.73
N GLN A 42 -1.52 20.01 -13.88
CA GLN A 42 -1.82 19.29 -15.12
C GLN A 42 -3.31 19.32 -15.48
N ALA A 43 -4.19 19.30 -14.47
CA ALA A 43 -5.63 19.38 -14.63
C ALA A 43 -6.13 20.84 -14.77
N PHE A 44 -5.23 21.83 -14.77
CA PHE A 44 -5.56 23.26 -14.74
C PHE A 44 -6.50 23.64 -13.59
N LEU A 45 -6.41 22.91 -12.46
CA LEU A 45 -7.19 23.16 -11.26
C LEU A 45 -6.44 24.10 -10.31
N PRO A 46 -7.14 25.02 -9.63
CA PRO A 46 -6.50 25.89 -8.65
C PRO A 46 -6.01 25.09 -7.44
N GLN A 47 -4.86 25.48 -6.90
CA GLN A 47 -4.26 24.87 -5.72
C GLN A 47 -4.90 25.37 -4.41
N THR A 48 -6.22 25.24 -4.31
CA THR A 48 -6.92 25.49 -3.05
C THR A 48 -6.68 24.34 -2.07
N PRO A 49 -6.81 24.56 -0.75
CA PRO A 49 -6.67 23.50 0.25
C PRO A 49 -7.57 22.30 -0.03
N GLU A 50 -8.81 22.52 -0.46
CA GLU A 50 -9.79 21.47 -0.75
C GLU A 50 -9.34 20.59 -1.92
N ASN A 51 -8.90 21.23 -3.01
CA ASN A 51 -8.40 20.52 -4.20
C ASN A 51 -7.11 19.75 -3.90
N LEU A 52 -6.23 20.32 -3.08
CA LEU A 52 -4.99 19.66 -2.68
C LEU A 52 -5.27 18.41 -1.85
N VAL A 53 -6.18 18.50 -0.89
CA VAL A 53 -6.62 17.35 -0.08
C VAL A 53 -7.24 16.27 -0.98
N ALA A 54 -8.15 16.65 -1.88
CA ALA A 54 -8.77 15.71 -2.82
C ALA A 54 -7.74 15.01 -3.72
N ALA A 55 -6.74 15.75 -4.22
CA ALA A 55 -5.67 15.18 -5.05
C ALA A 55 -4.78 14.21 -4.26
N VAL A 56 -4.40 14.54 -3.02
CA VAL A 56 -3.67 13.63 -2.13
C VAL A 56 -4.45 12.33 -1.89
N PHE A 57 -5.75 12.42 -1.60
CA PHE A 57 -6.59 11.24 -1.43
C PHE A 57 -6.72 10.42 -2.71
N SER A 58 -6.84 11.09 -3.86
CA SER A 58 -6.87 10.42 -5.17
C SER A 58 -5.60 9.60 -5.42
N ILE A 59 -4.42 10.15 -5.11
CA ILE A 59 -3.13 9.45 -5.25
C ILE A 59 -3.07 8.20 -4.36
N ILE A 60 -3.44 8.34 -3.09
CA ILE A 60 -3.41 7.22 -2.14
C ILE A 60 -4.40 6.13 -2.57
N THR A 61 -5.60 6.53 -3.00
CA THR A 61 -6.66 5.60 -3.40
C THR A 61 -6.33 4.91 -4.71
N ALA A 62 -5.81 5.63 -5.72
CA ALA A 62 -5.40 5.06 -7.00
C ALA A 62 -4.27 4.03 -6.82
N ASN A 63 -3.28 4.33 -5.97
CA ASN A 63 -2.21 3.39 -5.63
C ASN A 63 -2.77 2.13 -4.94
N SER A 64 -3.75 2.29 -4.04
CA SER A 64 -4.42 1.15 -3.39
C SER A 64 -5.20 0.28 -4.38
N VAL A 65 -5.95 0.90 -5.30
CA VAL A 65 -6.69 0.19 -6.36
C VAL A 65 -5.75 -0.56 -7.30
N ALA A 66 -4.66 0.07 -7.73
CA ALA A 66 -3.66 -0.57 -8.60
C ALA A 66 -3.06 -1.83 -7.97
N ILE A 67 -2.73 -1.78 -6.67
CA ILE A 67 -2.21 -2.95 -5.93
C ILE A 67 -3.25 -4.08 -5.91
N LEU A 68 -4.51 -3.77 -5.62
CA LEU A 68 -5.60 -4.77 -5.62
C LEU A 68 -5.83 -5.40 -6.99
N PHE A 69 -5.75 -4.61 -8.07
CA PHE A 69 -5.86 -5.13 -9.43
C PHE A 69 -4.71 -6.08 -9.79
N VAL A 70 -3.47 -5.77 -9.39
CA VAL A 70 -2.32 -6.67 -9.61
C VAL A 70 -2.53 -8.01 -8.90
N PHE A 71 -2.97 -7.99 -7.64
CA PHE A 71 -3.27 -9.23 -6.90
C PHE A 71 -4.44 -10.02 -7.48
N SER A 72 -5.45 -9.36 -8.03
CA SER A 72 -6.63 -10.03 -8.59
C SER A 72 -6.37 -10.66 -9.97
N LEU A 73 -5.30 -10.24 -10.66
CA LEU A 73 -4.91 -10.73 -11.99
C LEU A 73 -3.73 -11.72 -11.96
N SER A 74 -3.18 -12.01 -10.77
CA SER A 74 -2.09 -12.97 -10.53
C SER A 74 -2.63 -14.34 -10.14
#